data_AF-A0A7V2TXC0-F1
#
_entry.id   AF-A0A7V2TXC0-F1
#
_cell.length_a   1.000
_cell.length_b   1.000
_cell.length_c   1.000
_cell.angle_alpha   90.00
_cell.angle_beta   90.00
_cell.angle_gamma   90.00
#
_symmetry.space_group_name_H-M   'P 1'
#
loop_
_entity.id
_entity.type
_entity.pdbx_description
1 polymer ?
#
loop_
_entity_poly.entity_id
_entity_poly.type
_entity_poly.pdbx_seq_one_letter_code
_entity_poly.pdbx_strand_id
1 'polypeptide(L)'
;MPGLRRAGHGFQDPGARREGNLSVLSGRIRTAARGVPRRGDFMRELSPAAQAPITLVYRGVIRRRVRLFFLILGLLALLAIYAVAVGSYDLSLGVLIRALLGRAEGPVETVVWNIRLPRILAAILSGWGLGLAGVTFQSLLKNPLASPSTLGISQGAAFGASFAIVVFGAGGMQAGALRTQGASPLNIFSLYTVTLFAFGGAVAATLIILALARIKKMSPEAVILAGVAL
;
A
#
# COMPACT_ATOMS: atom_id res chain seq x y z
N MET A 1 56.51 -13.05 -73.27
CA MET A 1 56.73 -11.77 -72.55
C MET A 1 55.63 -10.81 -72.98
N PRO A 2 54.90 -10.07 -72.12
CA PRO A 2 54.58 -10.13 -70.67
C PRO A 2 53.07 -10.51 -70.46
N GLY A 3 52.51 -10.93 -69.31
CA GLY A 3 52.67 -10.56 -67.91
C GLY A 3 51.33 -10.02 -67.36
N LEU A 4 50.27 -10.85 -67.26
CA LEU A 4 48.96 -10.45 -66.73
C LEU A 4 49.00 -10.30 -65.20
N ARG A 5 48.96 -9.06 -64.71
CA ARG A 5 48.82 -8.72 -63.28
C ARG A 5 47.35 -8.81 -62.84
N ARG A 6 47.07 -9.65 -61.84
CA ARG A 6 45.79 -9.72 -61.11
C ARG A 6 45.57 -8.43 -60.32
N ALA A 7 44.41 -7.82 -60.48
CA ALA A 7 43.90 -6.78 -59.59
C ALA A 7 43.41 -7.45 -58.29
N GLY A 8 44.12 -7.19 -57.18
CA GLY A 8 43.68 -7.58 -55.84
C GLY A 8 42.56 -6.66 -55.38
N HIS A 9 41.32 -7.14 -55.42
CA HIS A 9 40.22 -6.51 -54.70
C HIS A 9 40.45 -6.69 -53.20
N GLY A 10 40.94 -5.63 -52.55
CA GLY A 10 41.03 -5.53 -51.10
C GLY A 10 39.62 -5.47 -50.50
N PHE A 11 39.18 -6.59 -49.95
CA PHE A 11 37.97 -6.69 -49.14
C PHE A 11 38.23 -5.91 -47.83
N GLN A 12 37.79 -4.65 -47.76
CA GLN A 12 37.85 -3.85 -46.53
C GLN A 12 36.84 -4.41 -45.53
N ASP A 13 37.35 -5.02 -44.46
CA ASP A 13 36.55 -5.54 -43.35
C ASP A 13 35.81 -4.39 -42.62
N PRO A 14 34.47 -4.34 -42.66
CA PRO A 14 33.68 -3.30 -41.98
C PRO A 14 33.74 -3.37 -40.44
N GLY A 15 34.26 -4.45 -39.86
CA GLY A 15 34.44 -4.62 -38.41
C GLY A 15 35.51 -3.71 -37.81
N ALA A 16 36.65 -3.56 -38.51
CA ALA A 16 37.80 -2.79 -38.02
C ALA A 16 37.50 -1.29 -37.84
N ARG A 17 36.59 -0.72 -38.64
CA ARG A 17 36.15 0.69 -38.47
C ARG A 17 35.26 0.90 -37.24
N ARG A 18 34.53 -0.12 -36.79
CA ARG A 18 33.64 0.00 -35.60
C ARG A 18 34.44 0.00 -34.30
N GLU A 19 35.49 -0.81 -34.20
CA GLU A 19 36.34 -0.88 -33.01
C GLU A 19 37.18 0.40 -32.79
N GLY A 20 37.69 0.99 -33.88
CA GLY A 20 38.37 2.29 -33.82
C GLY A 20 37.46 3.42 -33.33
N ASN A 21 36.18 3.41 -33.69
CA ASN A 21 35.25 4.47 -33.28
C ASN A 21 34.80 4.30 -31.81
N LEU A 22 34.67 3.06 -31.33
CA LEU A 22 34.33 2.74 -29.93
C LEU A 22 35.48 3.08 -28.97
N SER A 23 36.74 2.85 -29.37
CA SER A 23 37.89 3.23 -28.54
C SER A 23 38.01 4.75 -28.40
N VAL A 24 37.80 5.51 -29.47
CA VAL A 24 37.79 6.98 -29.47
C VAL A 24 36.61 7.54 -28.65
N LEU A 25 35.41 6.96 -28.76
CA LEU A 25 34.27 7.35 -27.93
C LEU A 25 34.50 7.06 -26.44
N SER A 26 35.07 5.91 -26.11
CA SER A 26 35.38 5.55 -24.72
C SER A 26 36.44 6.47 -24.10
N GLY A 27 37.42 6.91 -24.91
CA GLY A 27 38.37 7.94 -24.54
C GLY A 27 37.69 9.27 -24.22
N ARG A 28 36.84 9.77 -25.12
CA ARG A 28 36.11 11.04 -24.93
C ARG A 28 35.17 11.03 -23.73
N ILE A 29 34.49 9.91 -23.45
CA ILE A 29 33.62 9.77 -22.28
C ILE A 29 34.46 9.77 -20.98
N ARG A 30 35.62 9.09 -20.96
CA ARG A 30 36.52 9.10 -19.80
C ARG A 30 37.13 10.48 -19.55
N THR A 31 37.45 11.23 -20.61
CA THR A 31 37.96 12.61 -20.45
C THR A 31 36.87 13.58 -20.01
N ALA A 32 35.64 13.42 -20.50
CA ALA A 32 34.49 14.24 -20.08
C ALA A 32 34.08 13.95 -18.62
N ALA A 33 34.13 12.69 -18.18
CA ALA A 33 33.78 12.30 -16.80
C ALA A 33 34.80 12.79 -15.75
N ARG A 34 36.04 13.12 -16.15
CA ARG A 34 37.06 13.66 -15.24
C ARG A 34 36.80 15.12 -14.82
N GLY A 35 35.99 15.85 -15.58
CA GLY A 35 35.63 17.25 -15.31
C GLY A 35 34.26 17.44 -14.66
N VAL A 36 33.48 16.38 -14.43
CA VAL A 36 32.18 16.48 -13.77
C VAL A 36 32.42 16.55 -12.26
N PRO A 37 32.11 17.68 -11.59
CA PRO A 37 32.31 17.80 -10.15
C PRO A 37 31.49 16.73 -9.44
N ARG A 38 32.07 16.07 -8.43
CA ARG A 38 31.34 15.07 -7.64
C ARG A 38 30.14 15.78 -7.01
N ARG A 39 29.01 15.08 -6.88
CA ARG A 39 27.74 15.65 -6.37
C ARG A 39 27.89 16.39 -5.02
N GLY A 40 28.88 16.03 -4.21
CA GLY A 40 29.24 16.73 -2.96
C GLY A 40 30.05 18.02 -3.15
N ASP A 41 30.84 18.14 -4.22
CA ASP A 41 31.64 19.33 -4.54
C ASP A 41 30.77 20.40 -5.21
N PHE A 42 29.82 20.00 -6.07
CA PHE A 42 28.79 20.88 -6.63
C PHE A 42 27.92 21.56 -5.55
N MET A 43 27.66 20.85 -4.44
CA MET A 43 26.92 21.38 -3.29
C MET A 43 27.76 22.33 -2.43
N ARG A 44 29.09 22.25 -2.49
CA ARG A 44 30.03 23.12 -1.76
C ARG A 44 30.34 24.42 -2.50
N GLU A 45 30.32 24.40 -3.84
CA GLU A 45 30.56 25.59 -4.69
C GLU A 45 29.34 26.51 -4.85
N LEU A 46 28.14 26.06 -4.46
CA LEU A 46 26.97 26.93 -4.39
C LEU A 46 27.13 27.91 -3.22
N SER A 47 27.51 29.15 -3.54
CA SER A 47 27.47 30.30 -2.63
C SER A 47 26.18 30.29 -1.78
N PRO A 48 26.22 30.61 -0.47
CA PRO A 48 25.04 30.65 0.41
C PRO A 48 23.86 31.45 -0.18
N ALA A 49 24.15 32.44 -1.03
CA ALA A 49 23.16 33.25 -1.75
C ALA A 49 22.35 32.47 -2.80
N ALA A 50 22.94 31.44 -3.44
CA ALA A 50 22.25 30.56 -4.39
C ALA A 50 21.42 29.46 -3.68
N GLN A 51 21.72 29.16 -2.41
CA GLN A 51 20.97 28.20 -1.59
C GLN A 51 19.72 28.82 -0.93
N ALA A 52 19.72 30.14 -0.69
CA ALA A 52 18.61 30.87 -0.10
C ALA A 52 17.24 30.69 -0.82
N PRO A 53 17.13 30.79 -2.16
CA PRO A 53 15.84 30.63 -2.84
C PRO A 53 15.30 29.20 -2.79
N ILE A 54 16.17 28.18 -2.92
CA ILE A 54 15.75 26.76 -2.90
C ILE A 54 15.25 26.36 -1.51
N THR A 55 15.93 26.82 -0.45
CA THR A 55 15.53 26.55 0.94
C THR A 55 14.22 27.25 1.32
N LEU A 56 13.95 28.46 0.79
CA LEU A 56 12.69 29.18 1.03
C LEU A 56 11.48 28.49 0.35
N VAL A 57 11.62 28.06 -0.91
CA VAL A 57 10.56 27.32 -1.62
C VAL A 57 10.29 25.96 -0.95
N TYR A 58 11.34 25.23 -0.58
CA TYR A 58 11.23 23.94 0.11
C TYR A 58 10.55 24.07 1.48
N ARG A 59 10.91 25.10 2.27
CA ARG A 59 10.26 25.42 3.55
C ARG A 59 8.77 25.72 3.38
N GLY A 60 8.37 26.37 2.29
CA GLY A 60 6.96 26.63 1.97
C GLY A 60 6.16 25.35 1.73
N VAL A 61 6.70 24.42 0.93
CA VAL A 61 6.07 23.12 0.65
C VAL A 61 5.95 22.28 1.92
N ILE A 62 7.01 22.21 2.74
CA ILE A 62 6.96 21.49 4.03
C ILE A 62 5.92 22.11 4.94
N ARG A 63 5.92 23.42 5.13
CA ARG A 63 4.95 24.09 6.02
C ARG A 63 3.52 23.85 5.55
N ARG A 64 3.26 23.78 4.24
CA ARG A 64 1.95 23.40 3.71
C ARG A 64 1.59 21.95 4.05
N ARG A 65 2.50 20.99 3.82
CA ARG A 65 2.27 19.57 4.12
C ARG A 65 2.04 19.32 5.62
N VAL A 66 2.85 19.94 6.47
CA VAL A 66 2.72 19.86 7.94
C VAL A 66 1.39 20.47 8.39
N ARG A 67 1.01 21.64 7.87
CA ARG A 67 -0.30 22.25 8.18
C ARG A 67 -1.46 21.34 7.75
N LEU A 68 -1.40 20.78 6.55
CA LEU A 68 -2.43 19.84 6.06
C LEU A 68 -2.52 18.59 6.92
N PHE A 69 -1.38 18.03 7.33
CA PHE A 69 -1.33 16.88 8.24
C PHE A 69 -2.05 17.18 9.56
N PHE A 70 -1.70 18.28 10.23
CA PHE A 70 -2.36 18.67 11.48
C PHE A 70 -3.84 19.03 11.29
N LEU A 71 -4.21 19.61 10.15
CA LEU A 71 -5.61 19.90 9.83
C LEU A 71 -6.43 18.61 9.67
N ILE A 72 -5.92 17.63 8.93
CA ILE A 72 -6.59 16.33 8.76
C ILE A 72 -6.64 15.58 10.09
N LEU A 73 -5.57 15.62 10.89
CA LEU A 73 -5.55 15.01 12.21
C LEU A 73 -6.56 15.65 13.16
N GLY A 74 -6.67 16.99 13.15
CA GLY A 74 -7.69 17.73 13.91
C GLY A 74 -9.10 17.38 13.46
N LEU A 75 -9.34 17.31 12.14
CA LEU A 75 -10.63 16.89 11.60
C LEU A 75 -10.98 15.45 12.01
N LEU A 76 -10.02 14.53 12.00
CA LEU A 76 -10.20 13.15 12.46
C LEU A 76 -10.61 13.10 13.93
N ALA A 77 -9.95 13.89 14.80
CA ALA A 77 -10.29 13.98 16.21
C ALA A 77 -11.69 14.55 16.43
N LEU A 78 -12.07 15.61 15.70
CA LEU A 78 -13.42 16.17 15.75
C LEU A 78 -14.48 15.16 15.32
N LEU A 79 -14.25 14.44 14.23
CA LEU A 79 -15.15 13.38 13.75
C LEU A 79 -15.23 12.21 14.74
N ALA A 80 -14.13 11.85 15.40
CA ALA A 80 -14.14 10.83 16.45
C ALA A 80 -15.02 11.27 17.63
N ILE A 81 -14.85 12.48 18.14
CA ILE A 81 -15.69 13.04 19.22
C ILE A 81 -17.16 13.07 18.80
N TYR A 82 -17.44 13.54 17.59
CA TYR A 82 -18.78 13.54 17.02
C TYR A 82 -19.38 12.13 16.92
N ALA A 83 -18.60 11.14 16.47
CA ALA A 83 -19.02 9.75 16.39
C ALA A 83 -19.29 9.13 17.77
N VAL A 84 -18.61 9.57 18.84
CA VAL A 84 -18.97 9.15 20.20
C VAL A 84 -20.28 9.81 20.64
N ALA A 85 -20.53 11.06 20.27
CA ALA A 85 -21.76 11.78 20.64
C ALA A 85 -23.00 11.23 19.93
N VAL A 86 -22.90 10.92 18.64
CA VAL A 86 -24.01 10.42 17.81
C VAL A 86 -24.27 8.93 18.07
N GLY A 87 -25.50 8.59 18.46
CA GLY A 87 -25.95 7.20 18.59
C GLY A 87 -27.38 7.12 19.11
N SER A 88 -27.83 5.91 19.46
CA SER A 88 -29.20 5.65 19.92
C SER A 88 -29.61 6.35 21.22
N TYR A 89 -28.65 6.94 21.93
CA TYR A 89 -28.87 7.79 23.09
C TYR A 89 -28.31 9.17 22.78
N ASP A 90 -29.16 10.19 22.91
CA ASP A 90 -28.74 11.59 22.87
C ASP A 90 -27.91 11.90 24.12
N LEU A 91 -26.59 11.94 23.94
CA LEU A 91 -25.67 12.30 25.01
C LEU A 91 -25.34 13.78 24.90
N SER A 92 -25.73 14.55 25.92
CA SER A 92 -25.20 15.90 26.10
C SER A 92 -23.67 15.86 26.24
N LEU A 93 -22.99 16.87 25.70
CA LEU A 93 -21.52 17.02 25.76
C LEU A 93 -20.97 16.87 27.20
N GLY A 94 -21.69 17.36 28.20
CA GLY A 94 -21.28 17.23 29.60
C GLY A 94 -21.32 15.79 30.12
N VAL A 95 -22.31 15.00 29.69
CA VAL A 95 -22.44 13.57 30.02
C VAL A 95 -21.37 12.76 29.30
N LEU A 96 -21.09 13.10 28.03
CA LEU A 96 -20.02 12.48 27.25
C LEU A 96 -18.64 12.64 27.90
N ILE A 97 -18.29 13.85 28.35
CA ILE A 97 -17.02 14.12 29.02
C ILE A 97 -16.92 13.32 30.33
N ARG A 98 -18.02 13.27 31.10
CA ARG A 98 -18.05 12.45 32.33
C ARG A 98 -17.91 10.96 32.02
N ALA A 99 -18.55 10.45 30.97
CA ALA A 99 -18.44 9.05 30.56
C ALA A 99 -17.01 8.69 30.09
N LEU A 100 -16.38 9.57 29.32
CA LEU A 100 -14.97 9.39 28.90
C LEU A 100 -13.99 9.47 30.07
N LEU A 101 -14.33 10.18 31.15
CA LEU A 101 -13.54 10.23 32.37
C LEU A 101 -13.84 9.09 33.35
N GLY A 102 -14.72 8.13 32.99
CA GLY A 102 -15.14 7.03 33.88
C GLY A 102 -15.96 7.52 35.09
N ARG A 103 -16.66 8.65 34.93
CA ARG A 103 -17.49 9.30 35.96
C ARG A 103 -18.96 9.39 35.56
N ALA A 104 -19.38 8.66 34.53
CA ALA A 104 -20.79 8.51 34.21
C ALA A 104 -21.33 7.27 34.90
N GLU A 105 -22.58 7.31 35.32
CA GLU A 105 -23.23 6.20 35.99
C GLU A 105 -24.21 5.50 35.03
N GLY A 106 -24.29 4.17 35.14
CA GLY A 106 -25.30 3.37 34.45
C GLY A 106 -24.98 3.00 33.00
N PRO A 107 -26.00 2.66 32.19
CA PRO A 107 -25.84 2.08 30.85
C PRO A 107 -25.03 2.94 29.86
N VAL A 108 -24.95 4.24 30.12
CA VAL A 108 -24.24 5.21 29.27
C VAL A 108 -22.74 4.93 29.21
N GLU A 109 -22.12 4.62 30.35
CA GLU A 109 -20.69 4.32 30.40
C GLU A 109 -20.36 3.07 29.59
N THR A 110 -21.15 1.99 29.78
CA THR A 110 -20.99 0.73 29.05
C THR A 110 -21.14 0.94 27.54
N VAL A 111 -22.14 1.71 27.09
CA VAL A 111 -22.34 2.00 25.66
C VAL A 111 -21.17 2.78 25.07
N VAL A 112 -20.67 3.80 25.77
CA VAL A 112 -19.55 4.61 25.30
C VAL A 112 -18.27 3.77 25.20
N TRP A 113 -17.92 3.04 26.27
CA TRP A 113 -16.65 2.30 26.36
C TRP A 113 -16.64 0.94 25.64
N ASN A 114 -17.75 0.19 25.67
CA ASN A 114 -17.79 -1.18 25.13
C ASN A 114 -18.39 -1.26 23.72
N ILE A 115 -19.09 -0.22 23.25
CA ILE A 115 -19.76 -0.25 21.93
C ILE A 115 -19.22 0.84 21.02
N ARG A 116 -19.32 2.12 21.41
CA ARG A 116 -18.97 3.24 20.55
C ARG A 116 -17.46 3.35 20.35
N LEU A 117 -16.67 3.36 21.43
CA LEU A 117 -15.23 3.54 21.36
C LEU A 117 -14.52 2.41 20.58
N PRO A 118 -14.81 1.11 20.80
CA PRO A 118 -14.18 0.04 20.04
C PRO A 118 -14.53 0.11 18.54
N ARG A 119 -15.75 0.50 18.19
CA ARG A 119 -16.17 0.70 16.80
C ARG A 119 -15.43 1.87 16.13
N ILE A 120 -15.25 2.99 16.82
CA ILE A 120 -14.50 4.15 16.31
C ILE A 120 -13.03 3.79 16.12
N LEU A 121 -12.43 3.10 17.09
CA LEU A 121 -11.05 2.62 16.97
C LEU A 121 -10.91 1.65 15.80
N ALA A 122 -11.83 0.71 15.62
CA ALA A 122 -11.83 -0.20 14.48
C ALA A 122 -11.94 0.56 13.14
N ALA A 123 -12.82 1.57 13.05
CA ALA A 123 -12.96 2.41 11.85
C ALA A 123 -11.67 3.20 11.53
N ILE A 124 -11.02 3.77 12.55
CA ILE A 124 -9.75 4.49 12.39
C ILE A 124 -8.64 3.53 11.93
N LEU A 125 -8.49 2.39 12.61
CA LEU A 125 -7.43 1.41 12.30
C LEU A 125 -7.61 0.79 10.91
N SER A 126 -8.84 0.42 10.55
CA SER A 126 -9.15 -0.10 9.21
C SER A 126 -8.95 0.94 8.12
N GLY A 127 -9.42 2.18 8.32
CA GLY A 127 -9.21 3.28 7.37
C GLY A 127 -7.73 3.61 7.18
N TRP A 128 -6.94 3.61 8.25
CA TRP A 128 -5.50 3.80 8.19
C TRP A 128 -4.80 2.67 7.44
N GLY A 129 -5.15 1.42 7.73
CA GLY A 129 -4.64 0.25 7.02
C GLY A 129 -4.96 0.27 5.53
N LEU A 130 -6.19 0.62 5.14
CA LEU A 130 -6.60 0.75 3.74
C LEU A 130 -5.86 1.88 3.02
N GLY A 131 -5.65 3.03 3.69
CA GLY A 131 -4.87 4.14 3.15
C GLY A 131 -3.39 3.78 2.91
N LEU A 132 -2.77 3.09 3.88
CA LEU A 132 -1.40 2.59 3.77
C LEU A 132 -1.24 1.54 2.66
N ALA A 133 -2.18 0.60 2.57
CA ALA A 133 -2.20 -0.37 1.49
C ALA A 133 -2.34 0.33 0.13
N GLY A 134 -3.27 1.27 -0.01
CA GLY A 134 -3.48 2.05 -1.22
C GLY A 134 -2.22 2.77 -1.70
N VAL A 135 -1.55 3.55 -0.84
CA VAL A 135 -0.33 4.29 -1.22
C VAL A 135 0.82 3.35 -1.58
N THR A 136 0.93 2.21 -0.90
CA THR A 136 1.96 1.20 -1.17
C THR A 136 1.74 0.57 -2.54
N PHE A 137 0.50 0.20 -2.86
CA PHE A 137 0.11 -0.35 -4.16
C PHE A 137 0.32 0.63 -5.31
N GLN A 138 -0.14 1.87 -5.14
CA GLN A 138 0.03 2.92 -6.14
C GLN A 138 1.52 3.22 -6.40
N SER A 139 2.37 3.15 -5.36
CA SER A 139 3.82 3.37 -5.48
C SER A 139 4.54 2.20 -6.15
N LEU A 140 4.17 0.97 -5.81
CA LEU A 140 4.75 -0.25 -6.40
C LEU A 140 4.42 -0.39 -7.89
N LEU A 141 3.14 -0.18 -8.22
CA LEU A 141 2.64 -0.33 -9.60
C LEU A 141 2.84 0.93 -10.44
N LYS A 142 3.27 2.03 -9.82
CA LYS A 142 3.37 3.36 -10.45
C LYS A 142 2.09 3.75 -11.18
N ASN A 143 0.94 3.32 -10.65
CA ASN A 143 -0.37 3.52 -11.24
C ASN A 143 -1.32 4.09 -10.17
N PRO A 144 -1.76 5.35 -10.31
CA PRO A 144 -2.65 5.99 -9.33
C PRO A 144 -4.05 5.36 -9.27
N LEU A 145 -4.43 4.55 -10.27
CA LEU A 145 -5.70 3.81 -10.28
C LEU A 145 -5.60 2.42 -9.64
N ALA A 146 -4.40 1.98 -9.24
CA ALA A 146 -4.24 0.68 -8.60
C ALA A 146 -4.79 0.69 -7.17
N SER A 147 -5.50 -0.38 -6.80
CA SER A 147 -6.02 -0.59 -5.45
C SER A 147 -5.68 -2.00 -4.96
N PRO A 148 -5.33 -2.19 -3.67
CA PRO A 148 -5.12 -3.51 -3.08
C PRO A 148 -6.32 -4.46 -3.25
N SER A 149 -7.55 -3.92 -3.35
CA SER A 149 -8.77 -4.71 -3.53
C SER A 149 -8.84 -5.44 -4.87
N THR A 150 -8.09 -4.99 -5.89
CA THR A 150 -8.15 -5.59 -7.24
C THR A 150 -7.33 -6.86 -7.38
N LEU A 151 -6.53 -7.22 -6.38
CA LEU A 151 -5.77 -8.46 -6.38
C LEU A 151 -6.61 -9.68 -5.96
N GLY A 152 -7.87 -9.55 -5.57
CA GLY A 152 -8.67 -10.70 -5.10
C GLY A 152 -8.48 -11.05 -3.63
N ILE A 153 -7.69 -10.26 -2.89
CA ILE A 153 -7.52 -10.41 -1.42
C ILE A 153 -8.88 -10.25 -0.70
N SER A 154 -9.70 -9.27 -1.13
CA SER A 154 -11.04 -9.06 -0.60
C SER A 154 -11.99 -10.24 -0.90
N GLN A 155 -11.87 -10.85 -2.07
CA GLN A 155 -12.67 -12.02 -2.45
C GLN A 155 -12.24 -13.27 -1.66
N GLY A 156 -10.93 -13.48 -1.48
CA GLY A 156 -10.41 -14.52 -0.59
C GLY A 156 -10.91 -14.37 0.85
N ALA A 157 -10.96 -13.14 1.37
CA ALA A 157 -11.51 -12.87 2.69
C ALA A 157 -13.01 -13.17 2.78
N ALA A 158 -13.79 -12.74 1.78
CA ALA A 158 -15.22 -13.00 1.69
C ALA A 158 -15.54 -14.49 1.56
N PHE A 159 -14.78 -15.23 0.75
CA PHE A 159 -14.88 -16.68 0.63
C PHE A 159 -14.58 -17.36 1.97
N GLY A 160 -13.48 -17.00 2.64
CA GLY A 160 -13.13 -17.56 3.94
C GLY A 160 -14.21 -17.31 5.00
N ALA A 161 -14.73 -16.08 5.09
CA ALA A 161 -15.85 -15.73 5.97
C ALA A 161 -17.10 -16.57 5.64
N SER A 162 -17.45 -16.68 4.37
CA SER A 162 -18.63 -17.43 3.92
C SER A 162 -18.49 -18.93 4.19
N PHE A 163 -17.29 -19.47 4.00
CA PHE A 163 -16.97 -20.86 4.34
C PHE A 163 -17.15 -21.11 5.85
N ALA A 164 -16.65 -20.21 6.70
CA ALA A 164 -16.85 -20.31 8.14
C ALA A 164 -18.32 -20.30 8.53
N ILE A 165 -19.10 -19.40 7.94
CA ILE A 165 -20.54 -19.28 8.22
C ILE A 165 -21.29 -20.53 7.77
N VAL A 166 -21.06 -21.01 6.53
CA VAL A 166 -21.82 -22.12 5.95
C VAL A 166 -21.41 -23.47 6.54
N VAL A 167 -20.12 -23.71 6.76
CA VAL A 167 -19.59 -25.03 7.17
C VAL A 167 -19.59 -25.18 8.70
N PHE A 168 -19.23 -24.12 9.43
CA PHE A 168 -19.11 -24.16 10.90
C PHE A 168 -20.30 -23.50 11.62
N GLY A 169 -21.26 -22.91 10.89
CA GLY A 169 -22.36 -22.17 11.50
C GLY A 169 -21.88 -20.94 12.27
N ALA A 170 -20.72 -20.39 11.89
CA ALA A 170 -19.94 -19.44 12.69
C ALA A 170 -20.56 -18.04 12.89
N GLY A 171 -21.81 -17.83 12.44
CA GLY A 171 -22.49 -16.53 12.39
C GLY A 171 -23.66 -16.35 13.38
N GLY A 172 -23.80 -17.23 14.39
CA GLY A 172 -24.85 -17.13 15.41
C GLY A 172 -26.27 -17.50 14.94
N MET A 173 -26.46 -17.76 13.64
CA MET A 173 -27.70 -18.31 13.09
C MET A 173 -27.57 -19.83 13.00
N GLN A 174 -28.41 -20.54 13.76
CA GLN A 174 -28.51 -21.99 13.76
C GLN A 174 -28.91 -22.50 12.37
N ALA A 175 -27.93 -22.89 11.54
CA ALA A 175 -27.97 -23.95 10.53
C ALA A 175 -26.80 -23.77 9.54
N GLY A 176 -25.60 -24.21 9.94
CA GLY A 176 -24.58 -24.55 8.94
C GLY A 176 -25.07 -25.72 8.08
N ALA A 177 -24.75 -25.72 6.78
CA ALA A 177 -25.14 -26.77 5.84
C ALA A 177 -24.54 -28.14 6.21
N LEU A 178 -23.39 -28.15 6.89
CA LEU A 178 -22.87 -29.32 7.58
C LEU A 178 -23.24 -29.22 9.06
N ARG A 179 -24.14 -30.09 9.53
CA ARG A 179 -24.43 -30.28 10.95
C ARG A 179 -23.22 -30.90 11.66
N THR A 180 -22.19 -30.09 11.89
CA THR A 180 -21.09 -30.49 12.77
C THR A 180 -21.54 -30.34 14.22
N GLN A 181 -21.30 -31.36 15.04
CA GLN A 181 -21.79 -31.47 16.42
C GLN A 181 -21.28 -30.35 17.38
N GLY A 182 -20.46 -29.42 16.91
CA GLY A 182 -19.94 -28.27 17.66
C GLY A 182 -20.70 -26.95 17.47
N ALA A 183 -21.75 -26.91 16.64
CA ALA A 183 -22.54 -25.70 16.36
C ALA A 183 -23.51 -25.37 17.51
N SER A 184 -22.95 -24.93 18.65
CA SER A 184 -23.73 -24.35 19.75
C SER A 184 -24.14 -22.91 19.39
N PRO A 185 -25.35 -22.44 19.72
CA PRO A 185 -25.86 -21.13 19.29
C PRO A 185 -25.07 -19.91 19.78
N LEU A 186 -24.22 -20.05 20.81
CA LEU A 186 -23.56 -18.94 21.50
C LEU A 186 -22.12 -19.27 21.96
N ASN A 187 -21.34 -20.01 21.17
CA ASN A 187 -19.92 -20.17 21.48
C ASN A 187 -19.11 -18.94 21.05
N ILE A 188 -18.40 -18.31 21.97
CA ILE A 188 -17.47 -17.18 21.70
C ILE A 188 -16.43 -17.55 20.62
N PHE A 189 -16.04 -18.83 20.56
CA PHE A 189 -15.19 -19.38 19.51
C PHE A 189 -15.80 -19.25 18.11
N SER A 190 -17.12 -19.25 17.98
CA SER A 190 -17.87 -19.12 16.71
C SER A 190 -17.61 -17.75 16.06
N LEU A 191 -17.68 -16.66 16.83
CA LEU A 191 -17.49 -15.30 16.29
C LEU A 191 -16.04 -15.06 15.81
N TYR A 192 -15.05 -15.51 16.56
CA TYR A 192 -13.64 -15.40 16.15
C TYR A 192 -13.28 -16.32 14.98
N THR A 193 -14.03 -17.41 14.79
CA THR A 193 -13.83 -18.33 13.67
C THR A 193 -14.07 -17.61 12.34
N VAL A 194 -15.11 -16.79 12.21
CA VAL A 194 -15.36 -16.02 10.97
C VAL A 194 -14.18 -15.10 10.65
N THR A 195 -13.68 -14.35 11.64
CA THR A 195 -12.54 -13.45 11.45
C THR A 195 -11.27 -14.21 11.06
N LEU A 196 -11.00 -15.35 11.71
CA LEU A 196 -9.82 -16.16 11.43
C LEU A 196 -9.86 -16.77 10.03
N PHE A 197 -11.00 -17.30 9.60
CA PHE A 197 -11.18 -17.84 8.26
C PHE A 197 -11.18 -16.75 7.19
N ALA A 198 -11.77 -15.58 7.46
CA ALA A 198 -11.67 -14.43 6.56
C ALA A 198 -10.20 -14.00 6.38
N PHE A 199 -9.45 -13.90 7.47
CA PHE A 199 -8.03 -13.59 7.41
C PHE A 199 -7.24 -14.69 6.67
N GLY A 200 -7.49 -15.96 6.99
CA GLY A 200 -6.87 -17.10 6.32
C GLY A 200 -7.16 -17.14 4.82
N GLY A 201 -8.39 -16.86 4.41
CA GLY A 201 -8.77 -16.75 3.00
C GLY A 201 -8.07 -15.60 2.27
N ALA A 202 -7.93 -14.45 2.93
CA ALA A 202 -7.16 -13.31 2.40
C ALA A 202 -5.68 -13.66 2.20
N VAL A 203 -5.07 -14.33 3.19
CA VAL A 203 -3.68 -14.80 3.12
C VAL A 203 -3.52 -15.84 2.01
N ALA A 204 -4.42 -16.82 1.92
CA ALA A 204 -4.39 -17.85 0.88
C ALA A 204 -4.46 -17.23 -0.53
N ALA A 205 -5.39 -16.31 -0.77
CA ALA A 205 -5.48 -15.58 -2.04
C ALA A 205 -4.16 -14.85 -2.36
N THR A 206 -3.60 -14.13 -1.37
CA THR A 206 -2.32 -13.43 -1.53
C THR A 206 -1.19 -14.40 -1.90
N LEU A 207 -1.08 -15.55 -1.23
CA LEU A 207 -0.07 -16.57 -1.51
C LEU A 207 -0.23 -17.18 -2.91
N ILE A 208 -1.46 -17.45 -3.35
CA ILE A 208 -1.75 -17.96 -4.70
C ILE A 208 -1.25 -16.97 -5.75
N ILE A 209 -1.54 -15.68 -5.59
CA ILE A 209 -1.10 -14.65 -6.53
C ILE A 209 0.42 -14.51 -6.55
N LEU A 210 1.06 -14.53 -5.39
CA LEU A 210 2.52 -14.49 -5.29
C LEU A 210 3.17 -15.72 -5.94
N ALA A 211 2.57 -16.91 -5.78
CA ALA A 211 3.02 -18.13 -6.44
C ALA A 211 2.88 -18.03 -7.97
N LEU A 212 1.74 -17.56 -8.47
CA LEU A 212 1.52 -17.34 -9.92
C LEU A 212 2.50 -16.32 -10.49
N ALA A 213 2.73 -15.21 -9.79
CA ALA A 213 3.68 -14.18 -10.20
C ALA A 213 5.12 -14.71 -10.28
N ARG A 214 5.53 -15.54 -9.31
CA ARG A 214 6.85 -16.20 -9.27
C ARG A 214 7.04 -17.18 -10.41
N ILE A 215 6.04 -18.01 -10.70
CA ILE A 215 6.16 -19.10 -11.68
C ILE A 215 6.22 -18.55 -13.12
N LYS A 216 5.47 -17.47 -13.41
CA LYS A 216 5.32 -16.98 -14.80
C LYS A 216 6.15 -15.75 -15.17
N LYS A 217 7.02 -15.21 -14.29
CA LYS A 217 7.71 -13.91 -14.49
C LYS A 217 6.73 -12.84 -15.01
N MET A 218 5.52 -12.81 -14.44
CA MET A 218 4.41 -12.01 -14.94
C MET A 218 4.70 -10.52 -14.81
N SER A 219 4.34 -9.76 -15.86
CA SER A 219 4.35 -8.31 -15.78
C SER A 219 3.33 -7.85 -14.71
N PRO A 220 3.51 -6.66 -14.11
CA PRO A 220 2.61 -6.14 -13.07
C PRO A 220 1.13 -6.15 -13.49
N GLU A 221 0.84 -5.95 -14.78
CA GLU A 221 -0.50 -5.97 -15.35
C GLU A 221 -1.11 -7.37 -15.34
N ALA A 222 -0.29 -8.39 -15.60
CA ALA A 222 -0.73 -9.79 -15.60
C ALA A 222 -1.02 -10.30 -14.17
N VAL A 223 -0.31 -9.77 -13.17
CA VAL A 223 -0.61 -10.02 -11.74
C VAL A 223 -1.95 -9.39 -11.34
N ILE A 224 -2.26 -8.20 -11.85
CA ILE A 224 -3.56 -7.54 -11.62
C ILE A 224 -4.69 -8.34 -12.29
N LEU A 225 -4.51 -8.77 -13.55
CA LEU A 225 -5.52 -9.56 -14.27
C LEU A 225 -5.78 -10.91 -13.59
N ALA A 226 -4.75 -11.57 -13.08
CA ALA A 226 -4.88 -12.81 -12.32
C ALA A 226 -5.70 -12.61 -11.03
N GLY A 227 -5.55 -11.46 -10.37
CA GLY A 227 -6.33 -11.10 -9.19
C GLY A 227 -7.81 -10.81 -9.48
N VAL A 228 -8.14 -10.34 -10.70
CA VAL A 228 -9.54 -10.17 -11.14
C VAL A 228 -10.19 -11.50 -11.52
N ALA A 229 -9.40 -12.46 -11.99
CA ALA A 229 -9.89 -13.80 -12.34
C ALA A 229 -10.10 -14.73 -11.13
N LEU A 230 -9.57 -14.37 -9.97
CA LEU A 230 -9.64 -15.10 -8.70
C LEU A 230 -10.92 -14.74 -7.93
#